data_AF-A0A2A4MSC5-F1
#
_entry.id   AF-A0A2A4MSC5-F1
#
_cell.length_a   1.000
_cell.length_b   1.000
_cell.length_c   1.000
_cell.angle_alpha   90.00
_cell.angle_beta   90.00
_cell.angle_gamma   90.00
#
_symmetry.space_group_name_H-M   'P 1'
#
loop_
_entity.id
_entity.type
_entity.pdbx_description
1 polymer ?
#
loop_
_entity_poly.entity_id
_entity_poly.type
_entity_poly.pdbx_seq_one_letter_code
_entity_poly.pdbx_strand_id
1 'polypeptide(L)'
;MSEYLRLKHVVTLLAVIWTVLLMASLQWNYHNEKQETVELATNQLDTSFKKIDAFRAWFASHGGIYVAVSDDLAPNTALASSRRDLETLSGLKLTLINTPYLLRDIQNNYMDEFSGSAHMIGWDPINTLNTPDEWEGE
;
A
#
# COMPACT_ATOMS: atom_id res chain seq x y z
N MET A 1 -12.31 47.64 -47.02
CA MET A 1 -11.63 47.83 -45.71
C MET A 1 -12.49 47.32 -44.53
N SER A 2 -13.78 47.65 -44.44
CA SER A 2 -14.66 47.25 -43.32
C SER A 2 -14.96 45.75 -43.19
N GLU A 3 -14.98 45.00 -44.30
CA GLU A 3 -15.19 43.54 -44.27
C GLU A 3 -13.98 42.78 -43.71
N TYR A 4 -12.77 43.22 -44.07
CA TYR A 4 -11.52 42.66 -43.53
C TYR A 4 -11.43 42.86 -42.01
N LEU A 5 -11.78 44.06 -41.51
CA LEU A 5 -11.85 44.29 -40.07
C LEU A 5 -12.88 43.38 -39.41
N ARG A 6 -14.10 43.24 -39.95
CA ARG A 6 -15.13 42.36 -39.38
C ARG A 6 -14.68 40.89 -39.33
N LEU A 7 -14.08 40.39 -40.40
CA LEU A 7 -13.55 39.02 -40.45
C LEU A 7 -12.48 38.80 -39.37
N LYS A 8 -11.55 39.74 -39.19
CA LYS A 8 -10.51 39.66 -38.14
C LYS A 8 -11.13 39.56 -36.74
N HIS A 9 -12.13 40.38 -36.42
CA HIS A 9 -12.79 40.33 -35.12
C HIS A 9 -13.52 39.00 -34.89
N VAL A 10 -14.21 38.47 -35.92
CA VAL A 10 -14.88 37.16 -35.83
C VAL A 10 -13.86 36.04 -35.60
N VAL A 11 -12.77 36.01 -36.36
CA VAL A 11 -11.72 35.00 -36.19
C VAL A 11 -11.06 35.10 -34.81
N THR A 12 -10.76 36.31 -34.33
CA THR A 12 -10.21 36.51 -32.98
C THR A 12 -11.19 36.06 -31.91
N LEU A 13 -12.48 36.38 -32.04
CA LEU A 13 -13.51 35.96 -31.09
C LEU A 13 -13.68 34.44 -31.07
N LEU A 14 -13.71 33.79 -32.23
CA LEU A 14 -13.74 32.33 -32.33
C LEU A 14 -12.50 31.69 -31.72
N ALA A 15 -11.31 32.25 -31.95
CA ALA A 15 -10.07 31.77 -31.35
C ALA A 15 -10.11 31.90 -29.82
N VAL A 16 -10.56 33.04 -29.29
CA VAL A 16 -10.71 33.24 -27.83
C VAL A 16 -11.70 32.26 -27.24
N ILE A 17 -12.88 32.09 -27.85
CA ILE A 17 -13.88 31.12 -27.39
C ILE A 17 -13.29 29.72 -27.40
N TRP A 18 -12.60 29.34 -28.47
CA TRP A 18 -11.96 28.03 -28.59
C TRP A 18 -10.91 27.81 -27.50
N THR A 19 -10.04 28.79 -27.24
CA THR A 19 -9.05 28.71 -26.16
C THR A 19 -9.70 28.60 -24.79
N VAL A 20 -10.79 29.34 -24.53
CA VAL A 20 -11.54 29.23 -23.27
C VAL A 20 -12.16 27.85 -23.11
N LEU A 21 -12.74 27.28 -24.18
CA LEU A 21 -13.28 25.92 -24.15
C LEU A 21 -12.20 24.88 -23.89
N LEU A 22 -11.02 25.01 -24.51
CA LEU A 22 -9.89 24.12 -24.25
C LEU A 22 -9.39 24.24 -22.81
N MET A 23 -9.27 25.44 -22.26
CA MET A 23 -8.87 25.64 -20.86
C MET A 23 -9.88 25.06 -19.88
N ALA A 24 -11.18 25.28 -20.12
CA ALA A 24 -12.24 24.71 -19.28
C ALA A 24 -12.23 23.18 -19.34
N SER A 25 -12.06 22.60 -20.53
CA SER A 25 -11.93 21.16 -20.73
C SER A 25 -10.71 20.60 -19.99
N LEU A 26 -9.55 21.25 -20.11
CA LEU A 26 -8.33 20.83 -19.42
C LEU A 26 -8.51 20.85 -17.90
N GLN A 27 -9.08 21.93 -17.36
CA GLN A 27 -9.33 22.06 -15.93
C GLN A 27 -10.29 20.99 -15.40
N TRP A 28 -11.33 20.68 -16.17
CA TRP A 28 -12.28 19.63 -15.83
C TRP A 28 -11.62 18.25 -15.82
N ASN A 29 -10.87 17.91 -16.88
CA ASN A 29 -10.17 16.64 -16.97
C ASN A 29 -9.14 16.48 -15.85
N TYR A 30 -8.36 17.52 -15.55
CA TYR A 30 -7.39 17.49 -14.46
C TYR A 30 -8.05 17.24 -13.10
N HIS A 31 -9.21 17.85 -12.84
CA HIS A 31 -9.95 17.63 -11.61
C HIS A 31 -10.49 16.20 -11.51
N ASN A 32 -11.07 15.69 -12.60
CA ASN A 32 -11.60 14.33 -12.67
C ASN A 32 -10.49 13.29 -12.53
N GLU A 33 -9.38 13.43 -13.24
CA GLU A 33 -8.24 12.51 -13.17
C GLU A 33 -7.67 12.43 -11.75
N LYS A 34 -7.59 13.58 -11.05
CA LYS A 34 -7.15 13.60 -9.65
C LYS A 34 -8.12 12.87 -8.72
N GLN A 35 -9.43 13.06 -8.89
CA GLN A 35 -10.44 12.36 -8.09
C GLN A 35 -10.43 10.86 -8.34
N GLU A 36 -10.43 10.45 -9.62
CA GLU A 36 -10.39 9.06 -10.03
C GLU A 36 -9.11 8.37 -9.51
N THR A 37 -7.97 9.05 -9.57
CA THR A 37 -6.70 8.51 -9.03
C THR A 37 -6.80 8.21 -7.53
N VAL A 38 -7.37 9.13 -6.75
CA VAL A 38 -7.55 8.95 -5.29
C VAL A 38 -8.55 7.83 -5.00
N GLU A 39 -9.64 7.75 -5.76
CA GLU A 39 -10.64 6.69 -5.62
C GLU A 39 -10.06 5.30 -5.92
N LEU A 40 -9.29 5.19 -7.01
CA LEU A 40 -8.60 3.96 -7.38
C LEU A 40 -7.58 3.54 -6.31
N ALA A 41 -6.77 4.48 -5.81
CA ALA A 41 -5.82 4.21 -4.74
C ALA A 41 -6.53 3.75 -3.47
N THR A 42 -7.63 4.39 -3.09
CA THR A 42 -8.42 4.04 -1.90
C THR A 42 -9.03 2.64 -2.02
N ASN A 43 -9.63 2.32 -3.16
CA ASN A 43 -10.20 1.00 -3.42
C ASN A 43 -9.14 -0.10 -3.41
N GLN A 44 -7.95 0.18 -3.94
CA GLN A 44 -6.82 -0.74 -3.91
C GLN A 44 -6.35 -0.97 -2.46
N LEU A 45 -6.22 0.08 -1.66
CA LEU A 45 -5.84 -0.01 -0.25
C LEU A 45 -6.86 -0.80 0.58
N ASP A 46 -8.15 -0.52 0.43
CA ASP A 46 -9.22 -1.24 1.13
C ASP A 46 -9.25 -2.73 0.76
N THR A 47 -9.07 -3.04 -0.53
CA THR A 47 -8.99 -4.43 -1.00
C THR A 47 -7.78 -5.16 -0.42
N SER A 48 -6.61 -4.53 -0.42
CA SER A 48 -5.39 -5.10 0.15
C SER A 48 -5.50 -5.29 1.66
N PHE A 49 -6.05 -4.31 2.38
CA PHE A 49 -6.30 -4.39 3.81
C PHE A 49 -7.21 -5.57 4.16
N LYS A 50 -8.34 -5.74 3.45
CA LYS A 50 -9.28 -6.85 3.67
C LYS A 50 -8.62 -8.22 3.44
N LYS A 51 -7.73 -8.34 2.46
CA LYS A 51 -6.94 -9.57 2.22
C LYS A 51 -5.99 -9.85 3.38
N ILE A 52 -5.25 -8.84 3.84
CA ILE A 52 -4.33 -8.97 4.96
C ILE A 52 -5.09 -9.34 6.24
N ASP A 53 -6.22 -8.71 6.52
CA ASP A 53 -7.02 -8.99 7.72
C ASP A 53 -7.61 -10.40 7.70
N ALA A 54 -8.15 -10.86 6.57
CA ALA A 54 -8.61 -12.24 6.41
C ALA A 54 -7.47 -13.26 6.62
N PHE A 55 -6.30 -12.98 6.05
CA PHE A 55 -5.12 -13.83 6.22
C PHE A 55 -4.62 -13.84 7.67
N ARG A 56 -4.62 -12.69 8.34
CA ARG A 56 -4.29 -12.56 9.76
C ARG A 56 -5.25 -13.37 10.62
N ALA A 57 -6.56 -13.27 10.37
CA ALA A 57 -7.58 -14.02 11.09
C ALA A 57 -7.38 -15.53 10.92
N TRP A 58 -7.05 -15.97 9.70
CA TRP A 58 -6.73 -17.38 9.44
C TRP A 58 -5.44 -17.82 10.16
N PHE A 59 -4.39 -17.01 10.13
CA PHE A 59 -3.13 -17.31 10.85
C PHE A 59 -3.37 -17.45 12.36
N ALA A 60 -4.14 -16.52 12.93
CA ALA A 60 -4.46 -16.51 14.35
C ALA A 60 -5.31 -17.71 14.76
N SER A 61 -6.28 -18.13 13.94
CA SER A 61 -7.14 -19.27 14.24
C SER A 61 -6.40 -20.62 14.25
N HIS A 62 -5.27 -20.71 13.55
CA HIS A 62 -4.41 -21.90 13.52
C HIS A 62 -3.21 -21.82 14.48
N GLY A 63 -3.03 -20.69 15.17
CA GLY A 63 -1.92 -20.48 16.11
C GLY A 63 -0.57 -20.18 15.44
N GLY A 64 -0.55 -19.87 14.14
CA GLY A 64 0.64 -19.58 13.34
C GLY A 64 1.11 -20.75 12.46
N ILE A 65 2.22 -20.55 11.74
CA ILE A 65 2.83 -21.55 10.86
C ILE A 65 4.28 -21.79 11.28
N TYR A 66 4.70 -23.05 11.32
CA TYR A 66 6.10 -23.40 11.48
C TYR A 66 6.83 -23.38 10.14
N VAL A 67 7.98 -22.73 10.10
CA VAL A 67 8.86 -22.67 8.92
C VAL A 67 10.25 -23.10 9.32
N ALA A 68 10.98 -23.69 8.37
CA ALA A 68 12.38 -24.06 8.58
C ALA A 68 13.24 -22.83 8.88
N VAL A 69 14.11 -22.95 9.87
CA VAL A 69 15.11 -21.92 10.18
C VAL A 69 16.19 -21.93 9.08
N SER A 70 16.51 -20.77 8.55
CA SER A 70 17.57 -20.56 7.56
C SER A 70 18.34 -19.27 7.86
N ASP A 71 19.38 -18.98 7.09
CA ASP A 71 20.12 -17.72 7.21
C ASP A 71 19.24 -16.50 6.87
N ASP A 72 18.28 -16.69 5.95
CA ASP A 72 17.32 -15.66 5.53
C ASP A 72 16.15 -15.53 6.51
N LEU A 73 15.86 -16.57 7.31
CA LEU A 73 14.73 -16.60 8.22
C LEU A 73 15.12 -17.14 9.61
N ALA A 74 15.39 -16.19 10.51
CA ALA A 74 15.70 -16.47 11.91
C ALA A 74 14.42 -16.57 12.78
N PRO A 75 14.50 -17.24 13.94
CA PRO A 75 13.39 -17.27 14.90
C PRO A 75 12.96 -15.88 15.39
N ASN A 76 11.65 -15.67 15.52
CA ASN A 76 11.09 -14.41 16.00
C ASN A 76 11.31 -14.23 17.51
N THR A 77 12.31 -13.43 17.90
CA THR A 77 12.64 -13.15 19.30
C THR A 77 11.52 -12.46 20.06
N ALA A 78 10.67 -11.67 19.37
CA ALA A 78 9.53 -10.97 19.96
C ALA A 78 8.31 -11.89 20.19
N LEU A 79 8.32 -13.13 19.69
CA LEU A 79 7.24 -14.08 19.91
C LEU A 79 7.49 -14.87 21.21
N ALA A 80 6.85 -14.45 22.29
CA ALA A 80 6.88 -15.14 23.57
C ALA A 80 5.96 -16.39 23.54
N SER A 81 6.49 -17.52 23.05
CA SER A 81 5.80 -18.81 23.08
C SER A 81 6.77 -19.93 23.45
N SER A 82 6.35 -20.80 24.37
CA SER A 82 7.13 -22.00 24.74
C SER A 82 7.23 -23.03 23.62
N ARG A 83 6.39 -22.90 22.59
CA ARG A 83 6.41 -23.75 21.39
C ARG A 83 6.97 -23.00 20.18
N ARG A 84 7.67 -21.86 20.37
CA ARG A 84 8.20 -21.07 19.24
C ARG A 84 9.15 -21.91 18.38
N ASP A 85 10.13 -22.53 19.01
CA ASP A 85 11.16 -23.28 18.29
C ASP A 85 10.97 -24.77 18.54
N LEU A 86 10.95 -25.55 17.46
CA LEU A 86 10.82 -27.00 17.49
C LEU A 86 11.95 -27.65 16.68
N GLU A 87 12.29 -28.87 17.02
CA GLU A 87 13.21 -29.71 16.24
C GLU A 87 12.53 -31.03 15.92
N THR A 88 12.53 -31.43 14.65
CA THR A 88 11.99 -32.72 14.24
C THR A 88 12.94 -33.86 14.62
N LEU A 89 12.46 -35.10 14.59
CA LEU A 89 13.30 -36.29 14.79
C LEU A 89 14.43 -36.44 13.75
N SER A 90 14.31 -35.75 12.60
CA SER A 90 15.34 -35.72 11.56
C SER A 90 16.33 -34.56 11.74
N GLY A 91 16.24 -33.80 12.83
CA GLY A 91 17.10 -32.63 13.11
C GLY A 91 16.71 -31.35 12.38
N LEU A 92 15.53 -31.30 11.75
CA LEU A 92 15.05 -30.08 11.10
C LEU A 92 14.56 -29.09 12.16
N LYS A 93 15.19 -27.91 12.20
CA LYS A 93 14.80 -26.82 13.09
C LYS A 93 13.68 -26.01 12.46
N LEU A 94 12.62 -25.80 13.23
CA LEU A 94 11.43 -25.06 12.84
C LEU A 94 11.19 -23.91 13.82
N THR A 95 10.76 -22.75 13.32
CA THR A 95 10.30 -21.62 14.14
C THR A 95 8.86 -21.28 13.78
N LEU A 96 8.08 -20.92 14.80
CA LEU A 96 6.72 -20.42 14.65
C LEU A 96 6.75 -18.97 14.16
N ILE A 97 6.01 -18.70 13.10
CA ILE A 97 5.84 -17.38 12.52
C ILE A 97 4.43 -16.87 12.81
N ASN A 98 4.35 -15.62 13.27
CA ASN A 98 3.11 -14.86 13.40
C ASN A 98 2.95 -13.84 12.28
N THR A 99 1.75 -13.30 12.11
CA THR A 99 1.43 -12.37 11.02
C THR A 99 2.33 -11.12 10.97
N PRO A 100 2.63 -10.43 12.08
CA PRO A 100 3.54 -9.26 12.04
C PRO A 100 4.94 -9.60 11.51
N TYR A 101 5.49 -10.75 11.89
CA TYR A 101 6.80 -11.17 11.41
C TYR A 101 6.75 -11.48 9.91
N LEU A 102 5.75 -12.24 9.48
CA LEU A 102 5.57 -12.63 8.07
C LEU A 102 5.37 -11.41 7.15
N LEU A 103 4.52 -10.45 7.54
CA LEU A 103 4.28 -9.27 6.72
C LEU A 103 5.56 -8.44 6.54
N ARG A 104 6.35 -8.29 7.61
CA ARG A 104 7.63 -7.60 7.54
C ARG A 104 8.65 -8.34 6.67
N ASP A 105 8.70 -9.66 6.77
CA ASP A 105 9.57 -10.48 5.92
C ASP A 105 9.20 -10.33 4.44
N ILE A 106 7.91 -10.43 4.11
CA ILE A 106 7.39 -10.18 2.76
C ILE A 106 7.77 -8.77 2.27
N GLN A 107 7.52 -7.75 3.10
CA GLN A 107 7.81 -6.36 2.75
C GLN A 107 9.31 -6.12 2.47
N ASN A 108 10.19 -6.72 3.27
CA ASN A 108 11.63 -6.49 3.17
C ASN A 108 12.30 -7.31 2.07
N ASN A 109 11.81 -8.52 1.82
CA ASN A 109 12.53 -9.51 1.00
C ASN A 109 11.82 -9.86 -0.32
N TYR A 110 10.53 -9.58 -0.45
CA TYR A 110 9.72 -10.08 -1.57
C TYR A 110 8.88 -9.02 -2.29
N MET A 111 8.66 -7.85 -1.70
CA MET A 111 7.95 -6.75 -2.34
C MET A 111 8.93 -5.84 -3.10
N ASP A 112 8.49 -5.36 -4.25
CA ASP A 112 9.19 -4.33 -5.04
C ASP A 112 8.54 -2.95 -4.85
N GLU A 113 9.08 -1.92 -5.51
CA GLU A 113 8.57 -0.55 -5.43
C GLU A 113 7.13 -0.39 -5.95
N PHE A 114 6.64 -1.33 -6.77
CA PHE A 114 5.30 -1.29 -7.36
C PHE A 114 4.26 -2.07 -6.57
N SER A 115 4.69 -2.90 -5.61
CA SER A 115 3.82 -3.78 -4.83
C SER A 115 3.01 -3.05 -3.76
N GLY A 116 3.34 -1.79 -3.48
CA GLY A 116 2.84 -1.05 -2.32
C GLY A 116 3.54 -1.46 -1.03
N SER A 117 3.42 -0.63 0.00
CA SER A 117 3.98 -0.89 1.32
C SER A 117 2.87 -1.04 2.35
N ALA A 118 2.99 -2.04 3.22
CA ALA A 118 2.13 -2.21 4.37
C ALA A 118 2.97 -2.38 5.63
N HIS A 119 2.75 -1.50 6.61
CA HIS A 119 3.39 -1.58 7.92
C HIS A 119 2.33 -1.80 9.00
N MET A 120 2.59 -2.73 9.93
CA MET A 120 1.70 -3.01 11.04
C MET A 120 2.22 -2.31 12.29
N ILE A 121 1.46 -1.35 12.79
CA ILE A 121 1.79 -0.57 13.97
C ILE A 121 0.89 -0.88 15.17
N GLY A 122 1.32 -0.46 16.36
CA GLY A 122 0.50 -0.42 17.56
C GLY A 122 1.07 0.52 18.61
N TRP A 123 0.20 1.12 19.43
CA TRP A 123 0.59 2.09 20.47
C TRP A 123 1.36 1.48 21.65
N ASP A 124 1.20 0.18 21.90
CA ASP A 124 1.97 -0.59 22.88
C ASP A 124 2.40 -1.93 22.25
N PRO A 125 3.38 -1.91 21.34
CA PRO A 125 3.70 -3.08 20.54
C PRO A 125 4.70 -3.99 21.28
N ILE A 126 4.43 -5.30 21.25
CA ILE A 126 5.36 -6.32 21.79
C ILE A 126 6.72 -6.27 21.06
N ASN A 127 6.70 -5.98 19.76
CA ASN A 127 7.89 -5.76 18.95
C ASN A 127 8.04 -4.27 18.69
N THR A 128 9.12 -3.65 19.18
CA THR A 128 9.37 -2.21 19.05
C THR A 128 9.44 -1.73 17.60
N LEU A 129 9.67 -2.64 16.66
CA LEU A 129 9.66 -2.34 15.22
C LEU A 129 8.26 -2.07 14.65
N ASN A 130 7.21 -2.22 15.46
CA ASN A 130 5.83 -1.87 15.13
C ASN A 130 5.38 -0.60 15.87
N THR A 131 6.31 0.22 16.35
CA THR A 131 5.99 1.52 16.96
C THR A 131 5.66 2.49 15.83
N PRO A 132 4.55 3.25 15.91
CA PRO A 132 4.22 4.26 14.92
C PRO A 132 5.38 5.26 14.77
N ASP A 133 5.68 5.63 13.53
CA ASP A 133 6.52 6.81 13.26
C ASP A 133 5.76 8.12 13.53
N GLU A 134 6.40 9.26 13.26
CA GLU A 134 5.79 10.58 13.48
C GLU A 134 4.52 10.79 12.67
N TRP A 135 4.44 10.28 11.44
CA TRP A 135 3.28 10.40 10.56
C TRP A 135 2.18 9.39 10.93
N GLU A 136 2.56 8.15 11.25
CA GLU A 136 1.63 7.10 11.69
C GLU A 136 1.01 7.38 13.05
N GLY A 137 1.66 8.24 13.83
CA GLY A 137 1.24 8.68 15.15
C GLY A 137 0.31 9.91 15.18
N GLU A 138 0.07 10.55 14.03
CA GLU A 138 -0.89 11.67 13.91
C GLU A 138 -2.35 11.19 13.84
#